data_AF-A0A173R514-F1
#
_entry.id   AF-A0A173R514-F1
#
_cell.length_a   1.000
_cell.length_b   1.000
_cell.length_c   1.000
_cell.angle_alpha   90.00
_cell.angle_beta   90.00
_cell.angle_gamma   90.00
#
_symmetry.space_group_name_H-M   'P 1'
#
loop_
_entity.id
_entity.type
_entity.pdbx_description
1 polymer ?
#
loop_
_entity_poly.entity_id
_entity_poly.type
_entity_poly.pdbx_seq_one_letter_code
_entity_poly.pdbx_strand_id
1 'polypeptide(L)'
;MVEQIKRICEENNIYGTFEGEKCSYFRDHNVDFHPHYGFMITAFDLAPYMAHEFTWDHVENPDKGTGLTYVADHLNISTDDCYAFGDSNNDISMFKAAGHGIAMGNACDELKEIAEYVTDSVNDDGIYHAFEHYHLI
;
A
#
# COMPACT_ATOMS: atom_id res chain seq x y z
N MET A 1 -7.36 -0.67 -9.10
CA MET A 1 -6.52 -1.31 -8.07
C MET A 1 -7.20 -1.22 -6.71
N VAL A 2 -7.36 -0.02 -6.14
CA VAL A 2 -7.98 0.20 -4.81
C VAL A 2 -9.36 -0.45 -4.66
N GLU A 3 -10.28 -0.24 -5.61
CA GLU A 3 -11.64 -0.82 -5.56
C GLU A 3 -11.66 -2.36 -5.61
N GLN A 4 -10.69 -2.98 -6.30
CA GLN A 4 -10.56 -4.44 -6.31
C GLN A 4 -10.07 -4.95 -4.96
N ILE A 5 -9.06 -4.30 -4.37
CA ILE A 5 -8.59 -4.67 -3.02
C ILE A 5 -9.74 -4.53 -2.02
N LYS A 6 -10.54 -3.45 -2.13
CA LYS A 6 -11.70 -3.23 -1.28
C LYS A 6 -12.71 -4.37 -1.37
N ARG A 7 -13.12 -4.73 -2.60
CA ARG A 7 -14.06 -5.82 -2.85
C ARG A 7 -13.56 -7.13 -2.24
N ILE A 8 -12.28 -7.47 -2.48
CA ILE A 8 -11.66 -8.69 -1.95
C ILE A 8 -11.68 -8.68 -0.42
N CYS A 9 -11.33 -7.56 0.21
CA CYS A 9 -11.31 -7.45 1.66
C CYS A 9 -12.70 -7.54 2.27
N GLU A 10 -13.71 -6.88 1.69
CA GLU A 10 -15.12 -6.99 2.11
C GLU A 10 -15.64 -8.44 1.99
N GLU A 11 -15.36 -9.12 0.88
CA GLU A 11 -15.77 -10.50 0.63
C GLU A 11 -15.12 -11.51 1.59
N ASN A 12 -13.89 -11.23 2.06
CA ASN A 12 -13.09 -12.13 2.89
C ASN A 12 -13.03 -11.73 4.38
N ASN A 13 -13.84 -10.77 4.82
CA ASN A 13 -13.84 -10.24 6.20
C ASN A 13 -12.47 -9.71 6.66
N ILE A 14 -11.73 -9.08 5.76
CA ILE A 14 -10.46 -8.37 6.04
C ILE A 14 -10.78 -6.90 6.28
N TYR A 15 -10.33 -6.33 7.39
CA TYR A 15 -10.69 -4.97 7.81
C TYR A 15 -9.67 -3.96 7.31
N GLY A 16 -10.09 -2.73 6.99
CA GLY A 16 -9.17 -1.70 6.49
C GLY A 16 -9.71 -0.28 6.57
N THR A 17 -8.82 0.69 6.43
CA THR A 17 -9.15 2.12 6.38
C THR A 17 -8.96 2.67 4.98
N PHE A 18 -9.84 3.58 4.57
CA PHE A 18 -9.82 4.21 3.24
C PHE A 18 -9.78 5.72 3.36
N GLU A 19 -8.89 6.36 2.60
CA GLU A 19 -8.87 7.80 2.40
C GLU A 19 -8.53 8.11 0.93
N GLY A 20 -9.56 8.47 0.14
CA GLY A 20 -9.42 8.69 -1.30
C GLY A 20 -8.98 7.43 -2.05
N GLU A 21 -7.87 7.52 -2.81
CA GLU A 21 -7.25 6.38 -3.53
C GLU A 21 -6.23 5.60 -2.69
N LYS A 22 -6.16 5.81 -1.38
CA LYS A 22 -5.21 5.12 -0.48
C LYS A 22 -5.96 4.14 0.41
N CYS A 23 -5.38 2.96 0.62
CA CYS A 23 -5.99 1.89 1.42
C CYS A 23 -4.93 1.14 2.25
N SER A 24 -5.30 0.79 3.48
CA SER A 24 -4.52 -0.05 4.41
C SER A 24 -5.44 -1.13 4.99
N TYR A 25 -4.99 -2.40 5.04
CA TYR A 25 -5.81 -3.53 5.48
C TYR A 25 -5.08 -4.42 6.49
N PHE A 26 -5.84 -4.93 7.46
CA PHE A 26 -5.37 -5.70 8.61
C PHE A 26 -6.30 -6.90 8.85
N ARG A 27 -5.72 -8.02 9.31
CA ARG A 27 -6.49 -9.21 9.74
C ARG A 27 -7.09 -9.08 11.14
N ASP A 28 -6.66 -8.10 11.95
CA ASP A 28 -7.13 -7.88 13.33
C ASP A 28 -7.77 -6.48 13.49
N HIS A 29 -8.81 -6.39 14.32
CA HIS A 29 -9.71 -5.24 14.51
C HIS A 29 -9.10 -4.11 15.37
N ASN A 30 -7.77 -4.00 15.44
CA ASN A 30 -7.14 -3.03 16.32
C ASN A 30 -7.24 -1.60 15.76
N VAL A 31 -8.18 -0.83 16.31
CA VAL A 31 -8.62 0.51 15.89
C VAL A 31 -7.73 1.67 16.36
N ASP A 32 -6.60 1.39 17.00
CA ASP A 32 -5.66 2.43 17.49
C ASP A 32 -4.96 3.23 16.36
N PHE A 33 -5.26 2.89 15.09
CA PHE A 33 -4.80 3.55 13.86
C PHE A 33 -5.33 4.98 13.65
N HIS A 34 -6.45 5.36 14.28
CA HIS A 34 -7.25 6.53 13.89
C HIS A 34 -6.84 7.94 14.44
N PRO A 35 -6.19 8.12 15.61
CA PRO A 35 -6.04 9.47 16.17
C PRO A 35 -5.00 10.34 15.44
N HIS A 36 -4.04 9.74 14.73
CA HIS A 36 -3.00 10.49 14.02
C HIS A 36 -3.36 10.83 12.56
N TYR A 37 -4.24 10.04 11.92
CA TYR A 37 -4.72 10.33 10.55
C TYR A 37 -5.81 11.41 10.52
N GLY A 38 -6.65 11.53 11.55
CA GLY A 38 -7.75 12.52 11.56
C GLY A 38 -7.29 13.97 11.34
N PHE A 39 -6.10 14.34 11.80
CA PHE A 39 -5.51 15.65 11.52
C PHE A 39 -5.12 15.81 10.04
N MET A 40 -4.59 14.76 9.41
CA MET A 40 -4.19 14.77 8.00
C MET A 40 -5.42 14.90 7.09
N ILE A 41 -6.49 14.15 7.36
CA ILE A 41 -7.76 14.23 6.61
C ILE A 41 -8.36 15.64 6.74
N THR A 42 -8.41 16.16 7.97
CA THR A 42 -8.94 17.51 8.26
C THR A 42 -8.11 18.60 7.58
N ALA A 43 -6.79 18.46 7.52
CA ALA A 43 -5.92 19.41 6.83
C ALA A 43 -6.17 19.40 5.31
N PHE A 44 -6.28 18.22 4.69
CA PHE A 44 -6.59 18.08 3.27
C PHE A 44 -7.97 18.64 2.89
N ASP A 45 -9.00 18.37 3.70
CA ASP A 45 -10.36 18.87 3.45
C ASP A 45 -10.48 20.40 3.61
N LEU A 46 -9.73 21.00 4.53
CA LEU A 46 -9.80 22.44 4.81
C LEU A 46 -9.03 23.29 3.79
N ALA A 47 -8.05 22.74 3.08
CA ALA A 47 -7.26 23.48 2.10
C ALA A 47 -6.86 22.62 0.88
N PRO A 48 -7.83 22.22 0.04
CA PRO A 48 -7.62 21.31 -1.10
C PRO A 48 -6.73 21.87 -2.23
N TYR A 49 -6.31 23.13 -2.13
CA TYR A 49 -5.45 23.82 -3.11
C TYR A 49 -4.07 24.20 -2.54
N MET A 50 -3.84 23.99 -1.24
CA MET A 50 -2.53 24.16 -0.66
C MET A 50 -1.77 22.84 -0.80
N ALA A 51 -0.60 22.88 -1.42
CA ALA A 51 0.38 21.83 -1.19
C ALA A 51 0.70 21.85 0.31
N HIS A 52 0.07 20.95 1.08
CA HIS A 52 0.52 20.66 2.43
C HIS A 52 1.85 19.94 2.29
N GLU A 53 2.95 20.69 2.23
CA GLU A 53 4.25 20.17 2.60
C GLU A 53 4.16 19.79 4.08
N PHE A 54 3.84 18.51 4.33
CA PHE A 54 4.20 17.90 5.59
C PHE A 54 5.72 17.96 5.64
N THR A 55 6.26 18.92 6.39
CA THR A 55 7.68 18.92 6.68
C THR A 55 7.92 17.70 7.56
N TRP A 56 8.30 16.61 6.90
CA TRP A 56 9.16 15.61 7.50
C TRP A 56 10.40 16.38 7.92
N ASP A 57 10.42 16.88 9.15
CA ASP A 57 11.52 17.76 9.56
C ASP A 57 12.90 17.08 9.41
N HIS A 58 12.97 15.75 9.20
CA HIS A 58 14.23 15.01 9.03
C HIS A 58 14.22 13.78 8.09
N VAL A 59 13.37 13.67 7.06
CA VAL A 59 13.56 12.61 6.03
C VAL A 59 14.09 13.21 4.75
N GLU A 60 15.42 13.13 4.57
CA GLU A 60 16.05 13.41 3.29
C GLU A 60 15.58 12.37 2.26
N ASN A 61 14.91 12.83 1.20
CA ASN A 61 14.42 12.03 0.06
C ASN A 61 13.37 10.95 0.44
N PRO A 62 12.16 11.34 0.84
CA PRO A 62 11.10 10.37 1.11
C PRO A 62 10.66 9.65 -0.18
N ASP A 63 10.57 8.32 -0.10
CA ASP A 63 10.07 7.47 -1.17
C ASP A 63 9.04 6.44 -0.65
N LYS A 64 8.41 5.67 -1.55
CA LYS A 64 7.36 4.71 -1.14
C LYS A 64 7.85 3.64 -0.17
N GLY A 65 9.11 3.20 -0.28
CA GLY A 65 9.75 2.29 0.66
C GLY A 65 9.89 2.88 2.06
N THR A 66 10.35 4.14 2.17
CA THR A 66 10.40 4.82 3.48
C THR A 66 9.02 4.94 4.12
N GLY A 67 7.97 5.18 3.33
CA GLY A 67 6.59 5.19 3.79
C GLY A 67 6.12 3.82 4.29
N LEU A 68 6.43 2.74 3.55
CA LEU A 68 6.10 1.37 3.95
C LEU A 68 6.77 1.00 5.27
N THR A 69 8.09 1.21 5.39
CA THR A 69 8.84 0.90 6.62
C THR A 69 8.30 1.68 7.81
N TYR A 70 7.99 2.96 7.64
CA TYR A 70 7.41 3.78 8.71
C TYR A 70 6.06 3.22 9.19
N VAL A 71 5.18 2.83 8.28
CA VAL A 71 3.88 2.25 8.63
C VAL A 71 4.06 0.88 9.29
N ALA A 72 4.94 0.03 8.77
CA ALA A 72 5.25 -1.28 9.35
C ALA A 72 5.80 -1.15 10.79
N ASP A 73 6.77 -0.26 11.00
CA ASP A 73 7.35 0.04 12.32
C ASP A 73 6.29 0.56 13.30
N HIS A 74 5.43 1.48 12.85
CA HIS A 74 4.36 2.03 13.69
C HIS A 74 3.34 0.97 14.11
N LEU A 75 3.08 -0.02 13.25
CA LEU A 75 2.18 -1.14 13.51
C LEU A 75 2.86 -2.30 14.24
N ASN A 76 4.17 -2.22 14.48
CA ASN A 76 4.98 -3.32 15.02
C ASN A 76 4.82 -4.62 14.19
N ILE A 77 4.82 -4.47 12.86
CA ILE A 77 4.77 -5.54 11.86
C ILE A 77 6.12 -5.61 11.16
N SER A 78 6.63 -6.82 10.89
CA SER A 78 7.85 -6.97 10.08
C SER A 78 7.57 -6.57 8.64
N THR A 79 8.49 -5.84 8.00
CA THR A 79 8.40 -5.59 6.57
C THR A 79 8.47 -6.89 5.75
N ASP A 80 9.05 -7.96 6.31
CA ASP A 80 9.04 -9.31 5.70
C ASP A 80 7.61 -9.87 5.54
N ASP A 81 6.66 -9.44 6.39
CA ASP A 81 5.25 -9.84 6.32
C ASP A 81 4.41 -8.90 5.44
N CYS A 82 5.05 -7.95 4.75
CA CYS A 82 4.37 -6.97 3.89
C CYS A 82 4.34 -7.40 2.43
N TYR A 83 3.18 -7.21 1.80
CA TYR A 83 2.93 -7.48 0.38
C TYR A 83 2.73 -6.15 -0.36
N ALA A 84 3.67 -5.80 -1.24
CA ALA A 84 3.67 -4.56 -1.99
C ALA A 84 3.21 -4.80 -3.44
N PHE A 85 2.14 -4.13 -3.85
CA PHE A 85 1.65 -4.16 -5.23
C PHE A 85 2.09 -2.89 -5.96
N GLY A 86 2.63 -3.03 -7.19
CA GLY A 86 3.12 -1.89 -7.95
C GLY A 86 3.11 -2.10 -9.46
N ASP A 87 3.24 -0.99 -10.18
CA ASP A 87 3.23 -0.96 -11.65
C ASP A 87 4.27 -0.02 -12.26
N SER A 88 4.85 0.89 -11.48
CA SER A 88 5.66 1.99 -12.00
C SER A 88 7.01 2.11 -11.27
N ASN A 89 7.95 2.86 -11.86
CA ASN A 89 9.31 3.01 -11.31
C ASN A 89 9.34 3.59 -9.88
N ASN A 90 8.33 4.36 -9.47
CA ASN A 90 8.23 4.87 -8.10
C ASN A 90 7.86 3.78 -7.06
N ASP A 91 7.50 2.56 -7.48
CA ASP A 91 7.26 1.40 -6.62
C ASP A 91 8.53 0.60 -6.31
N ILE A 92 9.64 0.86 -7.03
CA ILE A 92 10.90 0.13 -6.87
C ILE A 92 11.39 0.20 -5.42
N SER A 93 11.30 1.36 -4.76
CA SER A 93 11.74 1.48 -3.37
C SER A 93 10.81 0.74 -2.40
N MET A 94 9.52 0.65 -2.72
CA MET A 94 8.54 -0.14 -1.96
C MET A 94 8.83 -1.64 -2.05
N PHE A 95 9.17 -2.15 -3.25
CA PHE A 95 9.51 -3.56 -3.46
C PHE A 95 10.82 -3.94 -2.75
N LYS A 96 11.77 -3.02 -2.66
CA LYS A 96 13.01 -3.24 -1.90
C LYS A 96 12.79 -3.26 -0.38
N ALA A 97 11.71 -2.62 0.10
CA ALA A 97 11.40 -2.53 1.52
C ALA A 97 10.49 -3.69 1.98
N ALA A 98 9.53 -4.11 1.15
CA ALA A 98 8.61 -5.20 1.46
C ALA A 98 9.25 -6.59 1.30
N GLY A 99 8.81 -7.56 2.09
CA GLY A 99 9.18 -8.96 1.95
C GLY A 99 8.69 -9.58 0.65
N HIS A 100 7.51 -9.16 0.17
CA HIS A 100 6.90 -9.66 -1.06
C HIS A 100 6.55 -8.51 -1.99
N GLY A 101 7.24 -8.44 -3.15
CA GLY A 101 6.97 -7.47 -4.21
C GLY A 101 6.20 -8.09 -5.38
N ILE A 102 5.01 -7.56 -5.69
CA ILE A 102 4.08 -8.07 -6.69
C ILE A 102 3.88 -7.03 -7.80
N ALA A 103 4.45 -7.28 -8.97
CA ALA A 103 4.27 -6.41 -10.12
C ALA A 103 2.97 -6.75 -10.86
N MET A 104 2.18 -5.73 -11.20
CA MET A 104 1.00 -5.89 -12.04
C MET A 104 1.38 -6.26 -13.49
N GLY A 105 0.47 -6.89 -14.22
CA GLY A 105 0.74 -7.30 -15.62
C GLY A 105 1.10 -6.13 -16.54
N ASN A 106 0.58 -4.93 -16.25
CA ASN A 106 0.89 -3.69 -16.95
C ASN A 106 2.10 -2.92 -16.39
N ALA A 107 2.87 -3.52 -15.47
CA ALA A 107 4.02 -2.86 -14.86
C ALA A 107 5.18 -2.63 -15.84
N CYS A 108 6.03 -1.65 -15.53
CA CYS A 108 7.30 -1.45 -16.24
C CYS A 108 8.26 -2.65 -16.06
N ASP A 109 9.17 -2.82 -17.03
CA ASP A 109 10.09 -3.96 -17.07
C ASP A 109 11.02 -3.95 -15.86
N GLU A 110 11.52 -2.79 -15.45
CA GLU A 110 12.42 -2.64 -14.30
C GLU A 110 11.78 -3.09 -12.98
N LEU A 111 10.47 -2.89 -12.82
CA LEU A 111 9.76 -3.34 -11.63
C LEU A 111 9.49 -4.85 -11.67
N LYS A 112 9.14 -5.38 -12.85
CA LYS A 112 8.94 -6.83 -13.05
C LYS A 112 10.22 -7.63 -12.82
N GLU A 113 11.37 -7.08 -13.17
CA GLU A 113 12.68 -7.71 -12.95
C GLU A 113 13.01 -7.94 -11.47
N ILE A 114 12.48 -7.09 -10.57
CA ILE A 114 12.70 -7.19 -9.13
C ILE A 114 11.51 -7.76 -8.36
N ALA A 115 10.42 -8.10 -9.06
CA ALA A 115 9.23 -8.67 -8.46
C ALA A 115 9.45 -10.14 -8.07
N GLU A 116 8.90 -10.55 -6.93
CA GLU A 116 8.80 -11.96 -6.56
C GLU A 116 7.75 -12.65 -7.43
N TYR A 117 6.64 -11.95 -7.70
CA TYR A 117 5.55 -12.43 -8.52
C TYR A 117 5.08 -11.34 -9.48
N VAL A 118 4.84 -11.71 -10.73
CA VAL A 118 4.17 -10.86 -11.72
C VAL A 118 2.77 -11.41 -11.91
N THR A 119 1.78 -10.62 -11.49
CA THR A 119 0.36 -11.00 -11.62
C THR A 119 -0.24 -10.45 -12.92
N ASP A 120 -1.51 -10.75 -13.17
CA ASP A 120 -2.24 -10.21 -14.32
C ASP A 120 -2.45 -8.69 -14.22
N SER A 121 -3.01 -8.08 -15.26
CA SER A 121 -3.30 -6.64 -15.23
C SER A 121 -4.41 -6.31 -14.24
N VAL A 122 -4.52 -5.04 -13.85
CA VAL A 122 -5.66 -4.57 -13.03
C VAL A 122 -7.01 -4.84 -13.70
N ASN A 123 -7.08 -4.88 -15.03
CA ASN A 123 -8.31 -5.13 -15.77
C ASN A 123 -8.66 -6.63 -15.85
N ASP A 124 -7.72 -7.50 -15.52
CA ASP A 124 -7.83 -8.95 -15.59
C ASP A 124 -7.76 -9.59 -14.19
N ASP A 125 -8.26 -8.86 -13.17
CA ASP A 125 -8.32 -9.29 -11.77
C ASP A 125 -6.97 -9.72 -11.15
N GLY A 126 -5.85 -9.14 -11.62
CA GLY A 126 -4.51 -9.52 -11.13
C GLY A 126 -4.30 -9.39 -9.61
N ILE A 127 -5.01 -8.49 -8.93
CA ILE A 127 -4.95 -8.40 -7.47
C ILE A 127 -5.57 -9.64 -6.83
N TYR A 128 -6.72 -10.09 -7.34
CA TYR A 128 -7.38 -11.30 -6.86
C TYR A 128 -6.50 -12.53 -7.07
N HIS A 129 -5.96 -12.70 -8.28
CA HIS A 129 -5.07 -13.82 -8.58
C HIS A 129 -3.81 -13.83 -7.71
N ALA A 130 -3.27 -12.66 -7.36
CA ALA A 130 -2.17 -12.57 -6.42
C ALA A 130 -2.58 -12.98 -5.00
N PHE A 131 -3.74 -12.56 -4.51
CA PHE A 131 -4.24 -12.98 -3.20
C PHE A 131 -4.46 -14.50 -3.14
N GLU A 132 -5.01 -15.10 -4.20
CA GLU A 132 -5.13 -16.57 -4.33
C GLU A 132 -3.75 -17.24 -4.38
N HIS A 133 -2.81 -16.72 -5.15
CA HIS A 133 -1.45 -17.25 -5.29
C HIS A 133 -0.73 -17.36 -3.95
N TYR A 134 -0.89 -16.34 -3.11
CA TYR A 134 -0.28 -16.26 -1.78
C TYR A 134 -1.14 -16.88 -0.66
N HIS A 135 -2.27 -17.49 -0.98
CA HIS A 135 -3.21 -18.08 -0.01
C HIS A 135 -3.65 -17.08 1.08
N LEU A 136 -3.82 -15.81 0.69
CA LEU A 136 -4.30 -14.76 1.58
C LEU A 136 -5.83 -14.80 1.71
N ILE A 137 -6.50 -15.40 0.72
CA ILE A 137 -7.93 -15.70 0.61
C ILE A 137 -8.14 -17.18 0.24
#